data_AF-A0A9D7ZTJ7-F1
#
_entry.id   AF-A0A9D7ZTJ7-F1
#
_cell.length_a   1.000
_cell.length_b   1.000
_cell.length_c   1.000
_cell.angle_alpha   90.00
_cell.angle_beta   90.00
_cell.angle_gamma   90.00
#
_symmetry.space_group_name_H-M   'P 1'
#
loop_
_entity.id
_entity.type
_entity.pdbx_description
1 polymer ?
#
loop_
_entity_poly.entity_id
_entity_poly.type
_entity_poly.pdbx_seq_one_letter_code
_entity_poly.pdbx_strand_id
1 'polypeptide(L)'
;MSQRSHLSKRITLSYASVRMDEALQEIARAGDFNFSYNADLINGDSLVTFQVENTKVSVVLGELLGDRIRNKEVGNHIILLQTLSHKDKKKSRRKSGHLVSGYIKDRRTGHRLRDATIYEVSKRKTVLSNSKGAYSFPLPAGKEIQGLYFAKRGYADTVIFIRPVSDYSMDVSMKPLYAEILRVSSRPAELPVNPIDSLVLVNMLVPRKALITSENLQVYGTRAFQVSLIPYVGTKWMSKGAYTNAISFNLFAGYTGGVNGFELGGLVNFQQDTLTGTQRGLAPHGSLWR
;
A
#
# COMPACT_ATOMS: atom_id res chain seq x y z
N MET A 1 -2.81 9.72 14.78
CA MET A 1 -2.21 10.77 13.91
C MET A 1 -2.24 10.26 12.48
N SER A 2 -3.08 10.84 11.62
CA SER A 2 -3.17 10.41 10.21
C SER A 2 -1.85 10.76 9.49
N GLN A 3 -1.17 9.74 8.96
CA GLN A 3 0.13 9.89 8.32
C GLN A 3 -0.05 10.60 6.95
N ARG A 4 0.65 11.73 6.76
CA ARG A 4 0.56 12.53 5.52
C ARG A 4 1.33 11.85 4.38
N SER A 5 0.76 11.93 3.17
CA SER A 5 1.38 11.47 1.91
C SER A 5 2.81 12.01 1.76
N HIS A 6 3.75 11.14 1.38
CA HIS A 6 5.15 11.48 1.08
C HIS A 6 5.26 12.52 -0.04
N LEU A 7 4.43 12.40 -1.08
CA LEU A 7 4.34 13.36 -2.19
C LEU A 7 3.91 14.76 -1.74
N SER A 8 3.21 14.86 -0.61
CA SER A 8 2.78 16.14 -0.02
C SER A 8 3.79 16.78 0.93
N LYS A 9 4.82 16.04 1.35
CA LYS A 9 5.90 16.57 2.20
C LYS A 9 6.64 17.68 1.45
N ARG A 10 7.08 18.69 2.20
CA ARG A 10 7.79 19.87 1.64
C ARG A 10 9.26 19.76 1.97
N ILE A 11 10.11 20.00 1.00
CA ILE A 11 11.58 19.91 1.11
C ILE A 11 12.24 21.18 0.59
N THR A 12 13.43 21.47 1.11
CA THR A 12 14.31 22.56 0.64
C THR A 12 15.65 21.94 0.30
N LEU A 13 16.05 22.04 -0.96
CA LEU A 13 17.27 21.44 -1.51
C LEU A 13 17.86 22.38 -2.58
N SER A 14 19.19 22.45 -2.66
CA SER A 14 19.89 23.20 -3.70
C SER A 14 21.08 22.38 -4.16
N TYR A 15 21.08 22.01 -5.44
CA TYR A 15 22.13 21.22 -6.06
C TYR A 15 22.43 21.74 -7.47
N ALA A 16 23.72 21.74 -7.80
CA ALA A 16 24.22 22.04 -9.12
C ALA A 16 25.00 20.85 -9.66
N SER A 17 24.57 20.33 -10.82
CA SER A 17 25.27 19.28 -11.56
C SER A 17 25.53 18.01 -10.75
N VAL A 18 24.50 17.47 -10.10
CA VAL A 18 24.54 16.21 -9.33
C VAL A 18 23.91 15.08 -10.14
N ARG A 19 24.36 13.83 -9.95
CA ARG A 19 23.77 12.66 -10.62
C ARG A 19 22.32 12.45 -10.19
N MET A 20 21.47 12.00 -11.11
CA MET A 20 20.04 11.81 -10.87
C MET A 20 19.75 10.82 -9.74
N ASP A 21 20.54 9.74 -9.62
CA ASP A 21 20.40 8.78 -8.53
C ASP A 21 20.70 9.40 -7.15
N GLU A 22 21.74 10.21 -7.06
CA GLU A 22 22.12 10.97 -5.86
C GLU A 22 21.04 12.01 -5.52
N ALA A 23 20.53 12.75 -6.52
CA ALA A 23 19.43 13.70 -6.34
C ALA A 23 18.17 13.00 -5.78
N LEU A 24 17.81 11.83 -6.32
CA LEU A 24 16.70 11.03 -5.80
C LEU A 24 16.98 10.53 -4.36
N GLN A 25 18.21 10.14 -4.03
CA GLN A 25 18.57 9.74 -2.66
C GLN A 25 18.47 10.91 -1.66
N GLU A 26 18.85 12.11 -2.05
CA GLU A 26 18.73 13.32 -1.21
C GLU A 26 17.26 13.70 -1.00
N ILE A 27 16.44 13.63 -2.06
CA ILE A 27 14.98 13.84 -1.95
C ILE A 27 14.34 12.82 -1.01
N ALA A 28 14.71 11.55 -1.13
CA ALA A 28 14.25 10.48 -0.25
C ALA A 28 14.63 10.71 1.21
N ARG A 29 15.89 11.12 1.46
CA ARG A 29 16.38 11.47 2.81
C ARG A 29 15.64 12.67 3.40
N ALA A 30 15.54 13.77 2.66
CA ALA A 30 14.83 14.97 3.11
C ALA A 30 13.34 14.72 3.33
N GLY A 31 12.76 13.81 2.56
CA GLY A 31 11.36 13.42 2.66
C GLY A 31 11.08 12.27 3.63
N ASP A 32 12.07 11.63 4.24
CA ASP A 32 11.90 10.43 5.09
C ASP A 32 11.01 9.36 4.42
N PHE A 33 11.44 8.91 3.23
CA PHE A 33 10.86 7.79 2.48
C PHE A 33 11.92 7.16 1.59
N ASN A 34 11.60 6.05 0.92
CA ASN A 34 12.47 5.37 -0.04
C ASN A 34 11.95 5.48 -1.47
N PHE A 35 12.83 5.50 -2.46
CA PHE A 35 12.44 5.32 -3.86
C PHE A 35 12.54 3.85 -4.27
N SER A 36 11.65 3.45 -5.19
CA SER A 36 11.81 2.20 -5.93
C SER A 36 11.49 2.44 -7.39
N TYR A 37 12.43 2.09 -8.27
CA TYR A 37 12.28 2.25 -9.72
C TYR A 37 13.09 1.20 -10.46
N ASN A 38 12.73 0.96 -11.72
CA ASN A 38 13.58 0.19 -12.62
C ASN A 38 14.62 1.14 -13.23
N ALA A 39 15.92 0.78 -13.14
CA ALA A 39 17.03 1.58 -13.65
C ALA A 39 16.96 1.85 -15.17
N ASP A 40 16.30 0.96 -15.95
CA ASP A 40 16.06 1.18 -17.37
C ASP A 40 15.11 2.37 -17.65
N LEU A 41 14.33 2.81 -16.64
CA LEU A 41 13.36 3.90 -16.79
C LEU A 41 13.96 5.29 -16.55
N ILE A 42 14.99 5.36 -15.71
CA ILE A 42 15.59 6.63 -15.26
C ILE A 42 17.10 6.48 -15.38
N ASN A 43 17.70 7.29 -16.24
CA ASN A 43 19.16 7.33 -16.38
C ASN A 43 19.77 7.98 -15.13
N GLY A 44 20.26 7.15 -14.20
CA GLY A 44 20.84 7.60 -12.93
C GLY A 44 22.08 8.48 -13.10
N ASP A 45 22.82 8.33 -14.20
CA ASP A 45 24.05 9.07 -14.45
C ASP A 45 23.83 10.46 -15.06
N SER A 46 22.58 10.79 -15.42
CA SER A 46 22.26 12.11 -15.94
C SER A 46 22.46 13.16 -14.86
N LEU A 47 23.13 14.26 -15.23
CA LEU A 47 23.37 15.38 -14.32
C LEU A 47 22.13 16.29 -14.28
N VAL A 48 21.74 16.68 -13.07
CA VAL A 48 20.64 17.59 -12.81
C VAL A 48 21.10 18.76 -11.95
N THR A 49 20.51 19.92 -12.22
CA THR A 49 20.63 21.13 -11.41
C THR A 49 19.23 21.55 -11.04
N PHE A 50 18.97 21.69 -9.74
CA PHE A 50 17.67 22.15 -9.25
C PHE A 50 17.84 22.85 -7.91
N GLN A 51 17.01 23.86 -7.70
CA GLN A 51 16.92 24.58 -6.43
C GLN A 51 15.45 24.74 -6.09
N VAL A 52 15.09 24.21 -4.93
CA VAL A 52 13.71 24.19 -4.45
C VAL A 52 13.70 24.60 -2.99
N GLU A 53 12.73 25.43 -2.61
CA GLU A 53 12.57 25.91 -1.24
C GLU A 53 11.13 25.68 -0.80
N ASN A 54 10.96 24.92 0.28
CA ASN A 54 9.66 24.58 0.83
C ASN A 54 8.68 24.06 -0.25
N THR A 55 9.19 23.21 -1.15
CA THR A 55 8.45 22.72 -2.32
C THR A 55 7.95 21.31 -2.06
N LYS A 56 6.73 20.99 -2.49
CA LYS A 56 6.17 19.64 -2.37
C LYS A 56 6.99 18.64 -3.18
N VAL A 57 7.27 17.47 -2.62
CA VAL A 57 7.97 16.37 -3.31
C VAL A 57 7.31 16.05 -4.66
N SER A 58 5.99 16.09 -4.75
CA SER A 58 5.27 15.87 -6.02
C SER A 58 5.67 16.83 -7.14
N VAL A 59 5.95 18.10 -6.80
CA VAL A 59 6.34 19.14 -7.76
C VAL A 59 7.80 18.94 -8.18
N VAL A 60 8.68 18.72 -7.21
CA VAL A 60 10.10 18.44 -7.46
C VAL A 60 10.27 17.23 -8.40
N LEU A 61 9.53 16.15 -8.17
CA LEU A 61 9.56 14.98 -9.04
C LEU A 61 9.00 15.24 -10.44
N GLY A 62 7.99 16.12 -10.56
CA GLY A 62 7.48 16.54 -11.85
C GLY A 62 8.51 17.31 -12.67
N GLU A 63 9.27 18.21 -12.03
CA GLU A 63 10.35 18.97 -12.66
C GLU A 63 11.53 18.06 -13.06
N LEU A 64 11.93 17.13 -12.20
CA LEU A 64 13.09 16.27 -12.45
C LEU A 64 12.83 15.14 -13.46
N LEU A 65 11.64 14.53 -13.43
CA LEU A 65 11.35 13.30 -14.17
C LEU A 65 10.38 13.51 -15.34
N GLY A 66 9.69 14.64 -15.38
CA GLY A 66 8.66 14.97 -16.37
C GLY A 66 7.47 14.00 -16.38
N ASP A 67 6.59 14.16 -17.37
CA ASP A 67 5.32 13.41 -17.44
C ASP A 67 5.47 11.92 -17.82
N ARG A 68 6.68 11.51 -18.24
CA ARG A 68 6.96 10.13 -18.64
C ARG A 68 7.02 9.19 -17.44
N ILE A 69 7.18 9.73 -16.23
CA ILE A 69 7.24 8.98 -14.98
C ILE A 69 6.05 9.37 -14.11
N ARG A 70 5.35 8.36 -13.60
CA ARG A 70 4.28 8.52 -12.61
C ARG A 70 4.73 8.00 -11.27
N ASN A 71 4.30 8.68 -10.22
CA ASN A 71 4.64 8.38 -8.84
C ASN A 71 3.49 7.60 -8.17
N LYS A 72 3.82 6.54 -7.44
CA LYS A 72 2.85 5.77 -6.64
C LYS A 72 3.38 5.53 -5.24
N GLU A 73 2.61 5.93 -4.25
CA GLU A 73 3.00 5.80 -2.84
C GLU A 73 2.45 4.51 -2.24
N VAL A 74 3.33 3.72 -1.65
CA VAL A 74 2.98 2.47 -0.96
C VAL A 74 3.93 2.27 0.22
N GLY A 75 3.41 2.14 1.44
CA GLY A 75 4.21 2.04 2.65
C GLY A 75 5.17 3.22 2.77
N ASN A 76 6.44 2.95 3.10
CA ASN A 76 7.45 4.00 3.14
C ASN A 76 8.09 4.29 1.77
N HIS A 77 7.44 3.94 0.66
CA HIS A 77 8.02 4.02 -0.68
C HIS A 77 7.26 4.95 -1.61
N ILE A 78 8.00 5.73 -2.41
CA ILE A 78 7.53 6.29 -3.68
C ILE A 78 8.06 5.40 -4.81
N ILE A 79 7.14 4.77 -5.53
CA ILE A 79 7.42 3.86 -6.63
C ILE A 79 7.28 4.63 -7.95
N LEU A 80 8.36 4.70 -8.73
CA LEU A 80 8.41 5.40 -10.00
C LEU A 80 8.13 4.42 -11.14
N LEU A 81 7.10 4.70 -11.93
CA LEU A 81 6.63 3.83 -13.00
C LEU A 81 6.54 4.61 -14.31
N GLN A 82 6.71 3.94 -15.44
CA GLN A 82 6.46 4.55 -16.76
C GLN A 82 4.98 4.97 -16.89
N THR A 83 4.72 6.18 -17.38
CA THR A 83 3.40 6.61 -17.85
C THR A 83 3.07 5.94 -19.18
N LEU A 84 1.99 5.14 -19.23
CA LEU A 84 1.52 4.52 -20.46
C LEU A 84 0.54 5.40 -21.23
N SER A 85 0.70 5.45 -22.55
CA SER A 85 -0.29 6.02 -23.47
C SER A 85 -1.61 5.22 -23.43
N HIS A 86 -2.72 5.87 -23.77
CA HIS A 86 -4.04 5.24 -23.86
C HIS A 86 -4.08 4.04 -24.81
N LYS A 87 -3.29 4.08 -25.90
CA LYS A 87 -3.19 3.00 -26.89
C LYS A 87 -2.53 1.74 -26.30
N ASP A 88 -1.51 1.91 -25.46
CA ASP A 88 -0.77 0.81 -24.84
C ASP A 88 -1.59 0.11 -23.74
N LYS A 89 -2.37 0.89 -22.98
CA LYS A 89 -3.32 0.36 -21.98
C LYS A 89 -4.35 -0.59 -22.61
N LYS A 90 -4.81 -0.32 -23.84
CA LYS A 90 -5.80 -1.13 -24.56
C LYS A 90 -5.21 -2.46 -25.07
N LYS A 91 -3.96 -2.46 -25.52
CA LYS A 91 -3.24 -3.67 -25.97
C LYS A 91 -2.90 -4.63 -24.80
N SER A 92 -2.54 -4.09 -23.63
CA SER A 92 -2.25 -4.89 -22.42
C SER A 92 -3.44 -5.73 -21.92
N ARG A 93 -4.69 -5.28 -22.16
CA ARG A 93 -5.89 -5.99 -21.68
C ARG A 93 -6.28 -7.24 -22.48
N ARG A 94 -5.66 -7.48 -23.64
CA ARG A 94 -6.08 -8.51 -24.61
C ARG A 94 -5.24 -9.80 -24.61
N LYS A 95 -4.20 -9.90 -23.78
CA LYS A 95 -3.33 -11.09 -23.72
C LYS A 95 -3.63 -11.94 -22.49
N SER A 96 -3.56 -13.26 -22.65
CA SER A 96 -3.50 -14.22 -21.54
C SER A 96 -2.39 -13.81 -20.58
N GLY A 97 -2.66 -13.87 -19.27
CA GLY A 97 -1.70 -13.44 -18.26
C GLY A 97 -0.55 -14.44 -18.06
N HIS A 98 0.53 -13.97 -17.45
CA HIS A 98 1.60 -14.83 -16.93
C HIS A 98 1.50 -14.95 -15.41
N LEU A 99 1.98 -16.05 -14.88
CA LEU A 99 1.99 -16.30 -13.44
C LEU A 99 3.36 -15.99 -12.85
N VAL A 100 3.39 -15.15 -11.81
CA VAL A 100 4.54 -15.02 -10.92
C VAL A 100 4.24 -15.82 -9.66
N SER A 101 5.03 -16.85 -9.39
CA SER A 101 4.81 -17.76 -8.26
C SER A 101 6.08 -17.95 -7.44
N GLY A 102 5.95 -18.53 -6.26
CA GLY A 102 7.10 -18.91 -5.43
C GLY A 102 6.74 -18.88 -3.96
N TYR A 103 7.76 -18.72 -3.10
CA TYR A 103 7.56 -18.74 -1.66
C TYR A 103 8.15 -17.49 -1.00
N ILE A 104 7.47 -17.00 0.03
CA ILE A 104 7.96 -15.94 0.90
C ILE A 104 8.56 -16.58 2.15
N LYS A 105 9.76 -16.16 2.54
CA LYS A 105 10.48 -16.68 3.71
C LYS A 105 11.13 -15.58 4.53
N ASP A 106 11.33 -15.85 5.81
CA ASP A 106 12.17 -15.05 6.69
C ASP A 106 13.64 -15.22 6.23
N ARG A 107 14.32 -14.11 5.98
CA ARG A 107 15.71 -14.11 5.48
C ARG A 107 16.70 -14.69 6.49
N ARG A 108 16.46 -14.55 7.78
CA ARG A 108 17.34 -15.01 8.86
C ARG A 108 17.13 -16.49 9.15
N THR A 109 15.89 -16.92 9.29
CA THR A 109 15.57 -18.30 9.72
C THR A 109 15.27 -19.24 8.55
N GLY A 110 14.96 -18.71 7.37
CA GLY A 110 14.50 -19.50 6.23
C GLY A 110 13.05 -20.00 6.35
N HIS A 111 12.36 -19.74 7.48
CA HIS A 111 10.98 -20.19 7.69
C HIS A 111 10.02 -19.52 6.70
N ARG A 112 9.05 -20.30 6.22
CA ARG A 112 8.03 -19.82 5.28
C ARG A 112 7.07 -18.84 5.96
N LEU A 113 6.84 -17.71 5.33
CA LEU A 113 5.98 -16.64 5.85
C LEU A 113 4.59 -16.77 5.25
N ARG A 114 3.64 -17.18 6.10
CA ARG A 114 2.21 -17.13 5.78
C ARG A 114 1.66 -15.71 5.87
N ASP A 115 0.56 -15.46 5.14
CA ASP A 115 -0.20 -14.23 5.23
C ASP A 115 0.64 -12.96 4.94
N ALA A 116 1.70 -13.10 4.14
CA ALA A 116 2.43 -11.98 3.57
C ALA A 116 1.66 -11.44 2.36
N THR A 117 1.59 -10.12 2.24
CA THR A 117 0.84 -9.42 1.22
C THR A 117 1.72 -9.15 0.00
N ILE A 118 1.24 -9.57 -1.16
CA ILE A 118 1.78 -9.20 -2.47
C ILE A 118 0.78 -8.25 -3.12
N TYR A 119 1.24 -7.07 -3.52
CA TYR A 119 0.42 -6.01 -4.07
C TYR A 119 0.99 -5.50 -5.40
N GLU A 120 0.17 -5.53 -6.47
CA GLU A 120 0.53 -4.95 -7.78
C GLU A 120 0.23 -3.45 -7.78
N VAL A 121 1.29 -2.64 -7.85
CA VAL A 121 1.23 -1.18 -7.66
C VAL A 121 0.37 -0.48 -8.71
N SER A 122 0.43 -0.94 -9.97
CA SER A 122 -0.28 -0.32 -11.09
C SER A 122 -1.78 -0.62 -11.11
N LYS A 123 -2.18 -1.88 -10.91
CA LYS A 123 -3.58 -2.34 -11.06
C LYS A 123 -4.30 -2.59 -9.74
N ARG A 124 -3.61 -2.39 -8.62
CA ARG A 124 -4.14 -2.52 -7.25
C ARG A 124 -4.67 -3.92 -6.92
N LYS A 125 -4.11 -4.95 -7.56
CA LYS A 125 -4.44 -6.34 -7.28
C LYS A 125 -3.62 -6.83 -6.09
N THR A 126 -4.20 -7.69 -5.26
CA THR A 126 -3.56 -8.20 -4.05
C THR A 126 -3.70 -9.71 -3.98
N VAL A 127 -2.65 -10.38 -3.51
CA VAL A 127 -2.64 -11.82 -3.17
C VAL A 127 -1.96 -11.98 -1.81
N LEU A 128 -2.34 -13.00 -1.04
CA LEU A 128 -1.65 -13.38 0.19
C LEU A 128 -0.91 -14.70 -0.01
N SER A 129 0.25 -14.84 0.62
CA SER A 129 0.89 -16.15 0.74
C SER A 129 0.06 -17.08 1.62
N ASN A 130 0.04 -18.37 1.28
CA ASN A 130 -0.71 -19.39 2.02
C ASN A 130 0.01 -19.84 3.30
N SER A 131 -0.54 -20.84 4.00
CA SER A 131 0.04 -21.40 5.23
C SER A 131 1.45 -21.99 5.07
N LYS A 132 1.83 -22.38 3.85
CA LYS A 132 3.18 -22.88 3.50
C LYS A 132 4.07 -21.77 2.94
N GLY A 133 3.63 -20.51 3.02
CA GLY A 133 4.30 -19.33 2.47
C GLY A 133 4.33 -19.26 0.95
N ALA A 134 3.63 -20.14 0.24
CA ALA A 134 3.56 -20.11 -1.21
C ALA A 134 2.62 -19.01 -1.70
N TYR A 135 2.96 -18.36 -2.82
CA TYR A 135 2.13 -17.37 -3.48
C TYR A 135 2.06 -17.62 -4.98
N SER A 136 1.01 -17.08 -5.60
CA SER A 136 0.75 -17.19 -7.03
C SER A 136 0.00 -15.94 -7.49
N PHE A 137 0.67 -15.10 -8.28
CA PHE A 137 0.22 -13.78 -8.66
C PHE A 137 0.02 -13.70 -10.18
N PRO A 138 -1.21 -13.67 -10.69
CA PRO A 138 -1.46 -13.55 -12.12
C PRO A 138 -1.23 -12.11 -12.55
N LEU A 139 -0.31 -11.90 -13.49
CA LEU A 139 0.02 -10.63 -14.12
C LEU A 139 -0.48 -10.59 -15.56
N PRO A 140 -0.90 -9.41 -16.05
CA PRO A 140 -1.22 -9.21 -17.46
C PRO A 140 0.02 -9.42 -18.34
N ALA A 141 -0.05 -10.20 -19.41
CA ALA A 141 1.09 -10.29 -20.33
C ALA A 141 1.32 -8.95 -21.05
N GLY A 142 2.58 -8.60 -21.24
CA GLY A 142 2.94 -7.37 -21.94
C GLY A 142 4.38 -6.93 -21.72
N LYS A 143 4.75 -5.85 -22.42
CA LYS A 143 6.05 -5.21 -22.28
C LYS A 143 6.13 -4.27 -21.05
N GLU A 144 5.01 -4.02 -20.38
CA GLU A 144 4.96 -3.13 -19.22
C GLU A 144 5.58 -3.82 -17.99
N ILE A 145 6.57 -3.15 -17.41
CA ILE A 145 7.16 -3.53 -16.13
C ILE A 145 6.11 -3.31 -15.03
N GLN A 146 5.82 -4.36 -14.26
CA GLN A 146 4.93 -4.33 -13.10
C GLN A 146 5.76 -4.29 -11.82
N GLY A 147 5.45 -3.36 -10.93
CA GLY A 147 5.98 -3.36 -9.56
C GLY A 147 5.13 -4.24 -8.66
N LEU A 148 5.73 -5.28 -8.09
CA LEU A 148 5.13 -6.09 -7.03
C LEU A 148 5.72 -5.65 -5.68
N TYR A 149 4.87 -5.12 -4.82
CA TYR A 149 5.20 -4.74 -3.45
C TYR A 149 4.90 -5.90 -2.50
N PHE A 150 5.90 -6.31 -1.74
CA PHE A 150 5.81 -7.38 -0.76
C PHE A 150 5.88 -6.79 0.63
N ALA A 151 4.88 -7.06 1.46
CA ALA A 151 4.82 -6.55 2.82
C ALA A 151 4.26 -7.56 3.81
N LYS A 152 4.81 -7.53 5.01
CA LYS A 152 4.40 -8.36 6.14
C LYS A 152 4.73 -7.60 7.41
N ARG A 153 3.74 -7.45 8.30
CA ARG A 153 3.96 -6.85 9.63
C ARG A 153 5.15 -7.50 10.34
N GLY A 154 6.07 -6.67 10.84
CA GLY A 154 7.31 -7.09 11.50
C GLY A 154 8.47 -7.39 10.55
N TYR A 155 8.33 -7.11 9.25
CA TYR A 155 9.38 -7.31 8.25
C TYR A 155 9.55 -6.06 7.39
N ALA A 156 10.78 -5.85 6.92
CA ALA A 156 11.08 -4.85 5.91
C ALA A 156 10.38 -5.24 4.62
N ASP A 157 9.58 -4.31 4.10
CA ASP A 157 8.94 -4.48 2.81
C ASP A 157 9.96 -4.38 1.66
N THR A 158 9.54 -4.77 0.47
CA THR A 158 10.37 -4.68 -0.74
C THR A 158 9.52 -4.53 -1.98
N VAL A 159 10.03 -3.84 -3.00
CA VAL A 159 9.44 -3.78 -4.35
C VAL A 159 10.29 -4.61 -5.30
N ILE A 160 9.67 -5.45 -6.11
CA ILE A 160 10.34 -6.17 -7.19
C ILE A 160 9.67 -5.82 -8.51
N PHE A 161 10.46 -5.39 -9.48
CA PHE A 161 10.01 -5.04 -10.82
C PHE A 161 10.11 -6.25 -11.75
N ILE A 162 8.99 -6.60 -12.38
CA ILE A 162 8.89 -7.78 -13.24
C ILE A 162 8.32 -7.39 -14.60
N ARG A 163 8.95 -7.87 -15.67
CA ARG A 163 8.37 -7.83 -17.02
C ARG A 163 7.70 -9.18 -17.32
N PRO A 164 6.36 -9.28 -17.34
CA PRO A 164 5.65 -10.54 -17.53
C PRO A 164 5.69 -10.96 -19.01
N VAL A 165 6.77 -11.64 -19.41
CA VAL A 165 6.95 -12.22 -20.76
C VAL A 165 6.73 -13.73 -20.80
N SER A 166 6.83 -14.39 -19.64
CA SER A 166 6.59 -15.81 -19.42
C SER A 166 6.15 -16.02 -17.97
N ASP A 167 5.67 -17.21 -17.66
CA ASP A 167 5.55 -17.62 -16.27
C ASP A 167 6.93 -17.61 -15.60
N TYR A 168 6.96 -17.22 -14.33
CA TYR A 168 8.20 -16.99 -13.60
C TYR A 168 8.04 -17.43 -12.15
N SER A 169 9.07 -18.11 -11.63
CA SER A 169 9.13 -18.51 -10.23
C SER A 169 10.23 -17.73 -9.51
N MET A 170 9.91 -17.10 -8.39
CA MET A 170 10.91 -16.49 -7.51
C MET A 170 10.54 -16.65 -6.04
N ASP A 171 11.53 -16.99 -5.23
CA ASP A 171 11.41 -16.92 -3.78
C ASP A 171 11.78 -15.53 -3.28
N VAL A 172 11.01 -15.00 -2.33
CA VAL A 172 11.26 -13.70 -1.70
C VAL A 172 11.67 -13.91 -0.26
N SER A 173 12.82 -13.36 0.12
CA SER A 173 13.33 -13.42 1.50
C SER A 173 13.17 -12.06 2.17
N MET A 174 12.28 -11.96 3.16
CA MET A 174 12.00 -10.72 3.88
C MET A 174 12.87 -10.59 5.14
N LYS A 175 13.42 -9.40 5.39
CA LYS A 175 14.25 -9.12 6.57
C LYS A 175 13.35 -8.76 7.77
N PRO A 176 13.42 -9.44 8.92
CA PRO A 176 12.68 -9.03 10.11
C PRO A 176 13.08 -7.63 10.59
N LEU A 177 12.10 -6.85 11.05
CA LEU A 177 12.26 -5.60 11.78
C LEU A 177 12.10 -5.91 13.28
N TYR A 178 13.17 -6.32 13.95
CA TYR A 178 13.12 -6.44 15.41
C TYR A 178 13.25 -5.02 16.00
N ALA A 179 12.31 -4.64 16.87
CA ALA A 179 12.65 -3.74 17.97
C ALA A 179 13.57 -4.53 18.90
N GLU A 180 14.58 -3.88 19.48
CA GLU A 180 15.42 -4.49 20.50
C GLU A 180 14.54 -5.21 21.54
N ILE A 181 14.91 -6.44 21.91
CA ILE A 181 14.18 -7.18 22.94
C ILE A 181 14.41 -6.45 24.25
N LEU A 182 13.53 -5.52 24.60
CA LEU A 182 13.45 -4.99 25.95
C LEU A 182 13.11 -6.17 26.87
N ARG A 183 14.10 -6.59 27.66
CA ARG A 183 13.86 -7.48 28.80
C ARG A 183 13.06 -6.68 29.82
N VAL A 184 11.73 -6.80 29.76
CA VAL A 184 10.86 -6.28 30.81
C VAL A 184 10.79 -7.34 31.90
N SER A 185 11.27 -6.98 33.10
CA SER A 185 11.14 -7.83 34.28
C SER A 185 9.67 -8.05 34.62
N SER A 186 9.32 -9.28 35.00
CA SER A 186 7.97 -9.63 35.44
C SER A 186 7.60 -8.83 36.68
N ARG A 187 6.57 -7.98 36.57
CA ARG A 187 5.81 -7.51 37.74
C ARG A 187 4.59 -8.43 37.90
N PRO A 188 4.29 -8.92 39.11
CA PRO A 188 3.03 -9.64 39.33
C PRO A 188 1.87 -8.68 39.02
N ALA A 189 0.93 -9.15 38.20
CA ALA A 189 -0.27 -8.41 37.85
C ALA A 189 -1.36 -8.71 38.89
N GLU A 190 -1.86 -7.67 39.57
CA GLU A 190 -3.23 -7.69 40.07
C GLU A 190 -4.14 -7.50 38.85
N LEU A 191 -4.97 -8.50 38.56
CA LEU A 191 -5.91 -8.49 37.43
C LEU A 191 -7.22 -7.83 37.86
N PRO A 192 -7.60 -6.66 37.33
CA PRO A 192 -9.02 -6.33 37.23
C PRO A 192 -9.60 -7.16 36.09
N VAL A 193 -10.39 -8.16 36.46
CA VAL A 193 -11.18 -8.98 35.54
C VAL A 193 -12.32 -8.12 35.00
N ASN A 194 -12.20 -7.64 33.77
CA ASN A 194 -13.34 -7.22 32.96
C ASN A 194 -13.17 -7.79 31.54
N PRO A 195 -13.81 -8.93 31.23
CA PRO A 195 -13.75 -9.52 29.92
C PRO A 195 -14.88 -8.96 29.06
N ILE A 196 -14.61 -7.94 28.24
CA ILE A 196 -15.45 -7.63 27.08
C ILE A 196 -14.55 -7.37 25.89
N ASP A 197 -14.02 -8.46 25.33
CA ASP A 197 -13.29 -8.46 24.07
C ASP A 197 -13.88 -9.54 23.15
N SER A 198 -15.01 -9.22 22.52
CA SER A 198 -15.40 -9.83 21.25
C SER A 198 -16.57 -9.06 20.64
N LEU A 199 -16.28 -8.05 19.83
CA LEU A 199 -17.26 -7.63 18.83
C LEU A 199 -17.25 -8.66 17.70
N VAL A 200 -17.96 -9.77 17.95
CA VAL A 200 -18.22 -10.92 17.07
C VAL A 200 -18.60 -10.48 15.63
N LEU A 201 -19.17 -9.28 15.51
CA LEU A 201 -19.65 -8.70 14.26
C LEU A 201 -18.52 -8.29 13.28
N VAL A 202 -17.34 -7.84 13.74
CA VAL A 202 -16.22 -7.42 12.86
C VAL A 202 -15.63 -8.63 12.12
N ASN A 203 -15.47 -9.76 12.83
CA ASN A 203 -14.95 -11.01 12.28
C ASN A 203 -15.95 -11.73 11.36
N MET A 204 -17.26 -11.47 11.49
CA MET A 204 -18.30 -12.00 10.60
C MET A 204 -18.43 -11.21 9.29
N LEU A 205 -18.24 -9.88 9.32
CA LEU A 205 -18.59 -8.99 8.20
C LEU A 205 -17.40 -8.58 7.31
N VAL A 206 -16.16 -8.74 7.79
CA VAL A 206 -14.94 -8.40 7.02
C VAL A 206 -14.14 -9.67 6.72
N PRO A 207 -13.87 -10.01 5.44
CA PRO A 207 -13.04 -11.15 5.11
C PRO A 207 -11.66 -11.03 5.77
N ARG A 208 -11.20 -12.06 6.49
CA ARG A 208 -9.87 -12.06 7.17
C ARG A 208 -8.71 -11.60 6.26
N LYS A 209 -8.78 -11.91 4.96
CA LYS A 209 -7.78 -11.46 3.97
C LYS A 209 -7.68 -9.93 3.86
N ALA A 210 -8.79 -9.22 4.01
CA ALA A 210 -8.82 -7.75 3.96
C ALA A 210 -8.23 -7.13 5.25
N LEU A 211 -8.50 -7.73 6.41
CA LEU A 211 -7.90 -7.30 7.69
C LEU A 211 -6.37 -7.44 7.66
N ILE A 212 -5.87 -8.63 7.30
CA ILE A 212 -4.43 -8.92 7.17
C ILE A 212 -3.77 -7.99 6.16
N THR A 213 -4.42 -7.73 5.01
CA THR A 213 -3.91 -6.80 4.01
C THR A 213 -3.79 -5.39 4.59
N SER A 214 -4.77 -4.94 5.37
CA SER A 214 -4.74 -3.61 6.01
C SER A 214 -3.63 -3.47 7.06
N GLU A 215 -3.36 -4.54 7.80
CA GLU A 215 -2.25 -4.56 8.77
C GLU A 215 -0.88 -4.57 8.09
N ASN A 216 -0.76 -5.23 6.94
CA ASN A 216 0.49 -5.34 6.20
C ASN A 216 0.76 -4.16 5.24
N LEU A 217 -0.29 -3.47 4.77
CA LEU A 217 -0.20 -2.51 3.67
C LEU A 217 -0.81 -1.15 4.05
N GLN A 218 -0.02 -0.09 3.94
CA GLN A 218 -0.48 1.30 3.99
C GLN A 218 -0.38 1.91 2.59
N VAL A 219 -1.47 2.39 1.99
CA VAL A 219 -1.45 3.04 0.66
C VAL A 219 -1.96 4.47 0.76
N TYR A 220 -1.13 5.42 0.31
CA TYR A 220 -1.52 6.83 0.26
C TYR A 220 -2.26 7.11 -1.06
N GLY A 221 -3.54 7.44 -0.96
CA GLY A 221 -4.35 7.86 -2.10
C GLY A 221 -5.84 7.77 -1.85
N THR A 222 -6.58 8.79 -2.28
CA THR A 222 -8.03 8.85 -2.14
C THR A 222 -8.75 8.12 -3.28
N ARG A 223 -9.83 7.40 -2.99
CA ARG A 223 -10.80 6.99 -4.02
C ARG A 223 -11.95 7.99 -4.04
N ALA A 224 -12.35 8.45 -5.23
CA ALA A 224 -13.38 9.47 -5.38
C ALA A 224 -14.76 9.03 -4.89
N PHE A 225 -15.09 7.74 -5.00
CA PHE A 225 -16.39 7.19 -4.63
C PHE A 225 -16.28 5.69 -4.33
N GLN A 226 -16.98 5.22 -3.29
CA GLN A 226 -17.11 3.80 -2.93
C GLN A 226 -18.55 3.47 -2.53
N VAL A 227 -19.08 2.33 -2.99
CA VAL A 227 -20.38 1.79 -2.57
C VAL A 227 -20.20 0.36 -2.08
N SER A 228 -20.80 0.01 -0.95
CA SER A 228 -20.92 -1.39 -0.50
C SER A 228 -22.32 -1.73 -0.01
N LEU A 229 -22.90 -2.78 -0.62
CA LEU A 229 -24.14 -3.44 -0.20
C LEU A 229 -23.81 -4.85 0.32
N ILE A 230 -24.61 -5.38 1.24
CA ILE A 230 -24.61 -6.82 1.57
C ILE A 230 -26.05 -7.29 1.28
N PRO A 231 -26.28 -8.34 0.45
CA PRO A 231 -25.45 -9.53 0.28
C PRO A 231 -24.81 -9.76 -1.11
N TYR A 232 -23.68 -10.48 -1.06
CA TYR A 232 -22.97 -11.23 -2.10
C TYR A 232 -22.38 -10.57 -3.36
N VAL A 233 -22.55 -9.28 -3.64
CA VAL A 233 -21.88 -8.67 -4.82
C VAL A 233 -21.39 -7.24 -4.55
N GLY A 234 -20.09 -6.99 -4.76
CA GLY A 234 -19.50 -5.65 -4.72
C GLY A 234 -18.05 -5.64 -5.21
N THR A 235 -17.58 -4.54 -5.78
CA THR A 235 -16.33 -4.45 -6.54
C THR A 235 -15.07 -4.46 -5.65
N LYS A 236 -14.15 -5.41 -5.89
CA LYS A 236 -12.72 -5.44 -5.46
C LYS A 236 -12.47 -5.23 -3.94
N TRP A 237 -12.78 -6.25 -3.14
CA TRP A 237 -12.78 -6.25 -1.67
C TRP A 237 -11.41 -6.32 -0.96
N MET A 238 -10.36 -6.84 -1.61
CA MET A 238 -9.14 -7.26 -0.90
C MET A 238 -8.25 -6.13 -0.38
N SER A 239 -8.44 -4.90 -0.84
CA SER A 239 -7.58 -3.75 -0.49
C SER A 239 -8.33 -2.59 0.16
N LYS A 240 -9.57 -2.80 0.65
CA LYS A 240 -10.46 -1.73 1.15
C LYS A 240 -9.97 -1.01 2.42
N GLY A 241 -9.24 -1.69 3.31
CA GLY A 241 -8.71 -1.09 4.54
C GLY A 241 -7.45 -0.25 4.37
N ALA A 242 -6.70 -0.47 3.30
CA ALA A 242 -5.40 0.16 3.08
C ALA A 242 -5.47 1.56 2.42
N TYR A 243 -6.68 2.06 2.09
CA TYR A 243 -6.91 3.33 1.38
C TYR A 243 -7.91 4.23 2.12
N THR A 244 -7.78 5.54 1.93
CA THR A 244 -8.77 6.56 2.35
C THR A 244 -9.75 6.88 1.20
N ASN A 245 -11.01 7.21 1.50
CA ASN A 245 -12.05 7.51 0.50
C ASN A 245 -12.58 8.95 0.63
N ALA A 246 -12.91 9.61 -0.47
CA ALA A 246 -13.50 10.95 -0.45
C ALA A 246 -15.02 10.91 -0.21
N ILE A 247 -15.71 9.94 -0.82
CA ILE A 247 -17.14 9.69 -0.63
C ILE A 247 -17.37 8.19 -0.47
N SER A 248 -18.05 7.76 0.59
CA SER A 248 -18.42 6.34 0.78
C SER A 248 -19.88 6.13 1.16
N PHE A 249 -20.54 5.19 0.49
CA PHE A 249 -21.92 4.75 0.74
C PHE A 249 -21.92 3.28 1.20
N ASN A 250 -22.25 3.03 2.46
CA ASN A 250 -22.30 1.67 3.03
C ASN A 250 -23.75 1.37 3.40
N LEU A 251 -24.46 0.48 2.70
CA LEU A 251 -25.91 0.28 2.91
C LEU A 251 -26.25 -0.59 4.14
N PHE A 252 -25.35 -1.47 4.57
CA PHE A 252 -25.59 -2.36 5.72
C PHE A 252 -24.39 -2.41 6.67
N ALA A 253 -23.20 -2.78 6.17
CA ALA A 253 -21.94 -2.66 6.92
C ALA A 253 -20.74 -2.30 6.03
N GLY A 254 -19.82 -1.47 6.53
CA GLY A 254 -18.63 -0.98 5.79
C GLY A 254 -17.31 -1.09 6.57
N TYR A 255 -16.20 -1.36 5.87
CA TYR A 255 -14.83 -1.30 6.39
C TYR A 255 -13.99 -0.34 5.55
N THR A 256 -13.51 0.75 6.16
CA THR A 256 -12.73 1.79 5.46
C THR A 256 -11.43 2.11 6.19
N GLY A 257 -10.39 2.46 5.44
CA GLY A 257 -9.13 2.97 6.00
C GLY A 257 -9.20 4.43 6.47
N GLY A 258 -10.35 5.10 6.34
CA GLY A 258 -10.57 6.53 6.64
C GLY A 258 -11.40 7.25 5.56
N VAL A 259 -12.13 8.31 5.92
CA VAL A 259 -12.93 9.15 4.99
C VAL A 259 -12.57 10.63 5.13
N ASN A 260 -12.33 11.29 4.00
CA ASN A 260 -12.08 12.74 3.91
C ASN A 260 -13.13 13.38 2.97
N GLY A 261 -14.31 13.69 3.50
CA GLY A 261 -15.47 14.17 2.73
C GLY A 261 -16.83 13.75 3.31
N PHE A 262 -17.60 12.94 2.58
CA PHE A 262 -18.98 12.58 2.96
C PHE A 262 -19.16 11.06 3.07
N GLU A 263 -19.69 10.61 4.21
CA GLU A 263 -20.03 9.19 4.43
C GLU A 263 -21.52 9.01 4.74
N LEU A 264 -22.19 8.15 3.96
CA LEU A 264 -23.58 7.73 4.21
C LEU A 264 -23.58 6.24 4.58
N GLY A 265 -23.94 5.94 5.81
CA GLY A 265 -23.97 4.58 6.37
C GLY A 265 -25.38 4.09 6.64
N GLY A 266 -25.61 2.79 6.49
CA GLY A 266 -26.82 2.10 6.90
C GLY A 266 -26.78 1.78 8.39
N LEU A 267 -26.30 0.57 8.73
CA LEU A 267 -26.42 0.01 10.09
C LEU A 267 -25.12 0.06 10.90
N VAL A 268 -23.97 -0.36 10.35
CA VAL A 268 -22.68 -0.43 11.12
C VAL A 268 -21.48 0.00 10.26
N ASN A 269 -20.66 0.94 10.72
CA ASN A 269 -19.41 1.34 10.05
C ASN A 269 -18.20 1.05 10.94
N PHE A 270 -17.19 0.39 10.38
CA PHE A 270 -15.89 0.17 11.02
C PHE A 270 -14.81 0.97 10.28
N GLN A 271 -14.09 1.80 11.02
CA GLN A 271 -13.12 2.74 10.48
C GLN A 271 -11.77 2.60 11.18
N GLN A 272 -10.69 2.60 10.41
CA GLN A 272 -9.33 2.37 10.92
C GLN A 272 -8.54 3.65 11.21
N ASP A 273 -8.90 4.79 10.60
CA ASP A 273 -8.26 6.11 10.79
C ASP A 273 -9.32 7.23 10.90
N THR A 274 -8.89 8.43 11.27
CA THR A 274 -9.66 9.64 11.55
C THR A 274 -10.60 10.07 10.40
N LEU A 275 -11.82 10.52 10.73
CA LEU A 275 -12.76 11.14 9.77
C LEU A 275 -12.56 12.66 9.75
N THR A 276 -12.37 13.24 8.57
CA THR A 276 -12.45 14.70 8.34
C THR A 276 -13.59 14.97 7.36
N GLY A 277 -14.76 15.34 7.88
CA GLY A 277 -15.96 15.53 7.07
C GLY A 277 -17.28 15.26 7.82
N THR A 278 -18.35 14.97 7.08
CA THR A 278 -19.70 14.74 7.64
C THR A 278 -20.12 13.28 7.46
N GLN A 279 -20.59 12.65 8.54
CA GLN A 279 -21.14 11.29 8.54
C GLN A 279 -22.64 11.29 8.86
N ARG A 280 -23.47 10.55 8.12
CA ARG A 280 -24.90 10.34 8.43
C ARG A 280 -25.28 8.85 8.37
N GLY A 281 -25.92 8.35 9.43
CA GLY A 281 -26.44 6.97 9.53
C GLY A 281 -27.96 6.88 9.35
N LEU A 282 -28.49 5.71 8.97
CA LEU A 282 -29.92 5.45 8.81
C LEU A 282 -30.57 4.69 10.01
N ALA A 283 -29.81 4.33 11.05
CA ALA A 283 -30.28 3.60 12.26
C ALA A 283 -29.45 3.97 13.52
N PRO A 284 -29.85 3.58 14.76
CA PRO A 284 -29.22 4.05 16.01
C PRO A 284 -27.74 3.66 16.08
N HIS A 285 -26.88 4.66 16.28
CA HIS A 285 -25.44 4.57 16.09
C HIS A 285 -24.71 3.79 17.20
N GLY A 286 -23.82 2.88 16.80
CA GLY A 286 -22.68 2.43 17.59
C GLY A 286 -21.38 2.81 16.86
N SER A 287 -20.81 3.97 17.18
CA SER A 287 -19.48 4.38 16.70
C SER A 287 -18.41 3.83 17.64
N LEU A 288 -17.65 2.85 17.16
CA LEU A 288 -16.52 2.30 17.89
C LEU A 288 -15.24 2.87 17.28
N TRP A 289 -14.73 3.90 17.96
CA TRP A 289 -13.44 4.51 17.66
C TRP A 289 -12.32 3.60 18.20
N ARG A 290 -11.23 3.48 17.43
CA ARG A 290 -9.95 2.94 17.90
C ARG A 290 -8.98 4.09 18.18
#